data_AF-A0A085JA51-F1
#
_entry.id   AF-A0A085JA51-F1
#
_cell.length_a   1.000
_cell.length_b   1.000
_cell.length_c   1.000
_cell.angle_alpha   90.00
_cell.angle_beta   90.00
_cell.angle_gamma   90.00
#
_symmetry.space_group_name_H-M   'P 1'
#
loop_
_entity.id
_entity.type
_entity.pdbx_description
1 polymer ?
#
loop_
_entity_poly.entity_id
_entity_poly.type
_entity_poly.pdbx_seq_one_letter_code
_entity_poly.pdbx_strand_id
1 'polypeptide(L)'
;MITRTIFIPALRYKRGVVFFVQDEINYDREITMKRILLCCAAGMSTSMLVARMQKYASENHLAVEINAISINELEDHIHHCDCCLLGPQIKYKLSDIEEKLSPLNIPVAVINTMDYGMMRGDKVLESALAM
;
A
#
# COMPACT_ATOMS: atom_id res chain seq x y z
N MET A 1 41.60 -29.92 1.98
CA MET A 1 40.20 -29.50 1.78
C MET A 1 40.09 -28.07 2.26
N ILE A 2 39.78 -27.15 1.34
CA ILE A 2 40.01 -25.71 1.50
C ILE A 2 38.75 -25.10 2.13
N THR A 3 38.78 -24.82 3.43
CA THR A 3 37.72 -24.06 4.12
C THR A 3 37.80 -22.61 3.66
N ARG A 4 36.97 -22.24 2.68
CA ARG A 4 36.79 -20.84 2.27
C ARG A 4 36.06 -20.09 3.38
N THR A 5 36.82 -19.35 4.18
CA THR A 5 36.32 -18.29 5.05
C THR A 5 35.63 -17.24 4.19
N ILE A 6 34.30 -17.21 4.21
CA ILE A 6 33.53 -16.14 3.58
C ILE A 6 33.59 -14.94 4.52
N PHE A 7 34.37 -13.94 4.14
CA PHE A 7 34.45 -12.64 4.80
C PHE A 7 33.27 -11.79 4.33
N ILE A 8 32.23 -11.66 5.16
CA ILE A 8 31.12 -10.73 4.89
C ILE A 8 31.44 -9.42 5.61
N PRO A 9 31.51 -8.27 4.90
CA PRO A 9 31.74 -6.99 5.56
C PRO A 9 30.52 -6.63 6.42
N ALA A 10 30.79 -6.29 7.68
CA ALA A 10 29.79 -5.87 8.64
C ALA A 10 29.02 -4.65 8.13
N LEU A 11 27.77 -4.84 7.70
CA LEU A 11 26.82 -3.72 7.61
C LEU A 11 26.31 -3.42 9.03
N ARG A 12 26.93 -2.40 9.60
CA ARG A 12 26.57 -1.83 10.89
C ARG A 12 25.27 -1.03 10.74
N TYR A 13 24.12 -1.65 11.02
CA TYR A 13 22.89 -0.90 11.26
C TYR A 13 22.73 -0.60 12.75
N LYS A 14 22.67 0.70 13.07
CA LYS A 14 22.68 1.27 14.42
C LYS A 14 21.23 1.35 14.93
N ARG A 15 21.05 0.93 16.19
CA ARG A 15 19.89 1.11 17.10
C ARG A 15 18.82 0.02 17.08
N GLY A 16 18.74 -0.68 18.22
CA GLY A 16 17.58 -1.47 18.64
C GLY A 16 17.94 -2.92 18.88
N VAL A 17 18.28 -3.28 20.11
CA VAL A 17 18.44 -4.67 20.53
C VAL A 17 17.05 -5.30 20.53
N VAL A 18 16.78 -6.22 19.61
CA VAL A 18 15.66 -7.15 19.72
C VAL A 18 16.26 -8.54 19.88
N PHE A 19 16.09 -9.10 21.08
CA PHE A 19 16.40 -10.51 21.32
C PHE A 19 15.40 -11.35 20.53
N PHE A 20 15.86 -12.06 19.50
CA PHE A 20 15.08 -13.10 18.84
C PHE A 20 15.58 -14.46 19.32
N VAL A 21 14.70 -15.14 20.06
CA VAL A 21 14.77 -16.58 20.36
C VAL A 21 14.81 -17.33 19.03
N GLN A 22 15.66 -18.36 18.97
CA GLN A 22 15.77 -19.29 17.83
C GLN A 22 14.45 -19.99 17.56
N ASP A 23 13.78 -19.58 16.50
CA ASP A 23 12.89 -20.45 15.72
C ASP A 23 13.14 -20.16 14.24
N GLU A 24 13.45 -21.21 13.48
CA GLU A 24 13.88 -21.17 12.08
C GLU A 24 12.74 -20.78 11.12
N ILE A 25 12.38 -19.51 11.04
CA ILE A 25 11.36 -19.05 10.09
C ILE A 25 11.93 -17.93 9.20
N ASN A 26 12.52 -18.37 8.08
CA ASN A 26 12.54 -17.73 6.77
C ASN A 26 12.61 -16.18 6.73
N TYR A 27 13.82 -15.63 6.84
CA TYR A 27 14.12 -14.18 6.84
C TYR A 27 14.22 -13.57 5.42
N ASP A 28 13.46 -14.08 4.45
CA ASP A 28 13.43 -13.61 3.05
C ASP A 28 12.04 -13.06 2.66
N ARG A 29 11.37 -12.41 3.61
CA ARG A 29 10.24 -11.54 3.30
C ARG A 29 10.79 -10.13 3.29
N GLU A 30 11.16 -9.66 2.11
CA GLU A 30 11.18 -8.23 1.84
C GLU A 30 9.82 -7.69 2.30
N ILE A 31 9.77 -7.01 3.46
CA ILE A 31 8.56 -6.32 3.91
C ILE A 31 8.45 -5.10 2.99
N THR A 32 8.04 -5.32 1.74
CA THR A 32 7.76 -4.25 0.79
C THR A 32 6.48 -3.60 1.28
N MET A 33 6.63 -2.47 1.98
CA MET A 33 5.50 -1.66 2.41
C MET A 33 4.73 -1.22 1.16
N LYS A 34 3.52 -1.77 0.94
CA LYS A 34 2.67 -1.40 -0.20
C LYS A 34 2.03 -0.04 0.07
N ARG A 35 2.20 0.91 -0.86
CA ARG A 35 1.66 2.27 -0.77
C ARG A 35 0.41 2.39 -1.64
N ILE A 36 -0.72 2.62 -0.98
CA ILE A 36 -2.04 2.65 -1.56
C ILE A 36 -2.52 4.10 -1.56
N LEU A 37 -2.79 4.63 -2.75
CA LEU A 37 -3.29 5.98 -2.93
C LEU A 37 -4.79 5.94 -3.21
N LEU A 38 -5.60 6.49 -2.32
CA LEU A 38 -7.03 6.71 -2.54
C LEU A 38 -7.25 8.10 -3.15
N CYS A 39 -7.78 8.14 -4.35
CA CYS A 39 -8.19 9.35 -5.03
C CYS A 39 -9.71 9.51 -4.92
N CYS A 40 -10.16 10.62 -4.35
CA CYS A 40 -11.59 10.93 -4.21
C CYS A 40 -11.83 12.45 -4.30
N ALA A 41 -13.07 12.89 -4.14
CA ALA A 41 -13.44 14.30 -4.07
C ALA A 41 -13.01 15.02 -2.76
N ALA A 42 -12.03 14.47 -2.02
CA ALA A 42 -11.49 15.01 -0.77
C ALA A 42 -12.58 15.40 0.27
N GLY A 43 -13.17 14.42 0.97
CA GLY A 43 -14.20 14.66 2.00
C GLY A 43 -14.11 13.71 3.20
N MET A 44 -14.88 14.00 4.25
CA MET A 44 -14.92 13.23 5.52
C MET A 44 -15.14 11.72 5.33
N SER A 45 -15.94 11.33 4.32
CA SER A 45 -16.24 9.93 4.01
C SER A 45 -14.99 9.12 3.63
N THR A 46 -14.04 9.73 2.93
CA THR A 46 -12.80 9.06 2.51
C THR A 46 -11.88 8.84 3.70
N SER A 47 -11.76 9.83 4.60
CA SER A 47 -10.96 9.72 5.81
C SER A 47 -11.45 8.59 6.72
N MET A 48 -12.77 8.39 6.82
CA MET A 48 -13.34 7.28 7.58
C MET A 48 -13.01 5.92 6.97
N LEU A 49 -13.07 5.80 5.64
CA LEU A 49 -12.68 4.56 4.94
C LEU A 49 -11.19 4.26 5.15
N VAL A 50 -10.31 5.26 5.00
CA VAL A 50 -8.86 5.08 5.23
C VAL A 50 -8.59 4.62 6.66
N ALA A 51 -9.23 5.22 7.67
CA ALA A 51 -9.07 4.80 9.06
C ALA A 51 -9.49 3.33 9.26
N ARG A 52 -10.55 2.86 8.58
CA ARG A 52 -10.98 1.46 8.62
C ARG A 52 -9.99 0.52 7.94
N MET A 53 -9.43 0.93 6.80
CA MET A 53 -8.41 0.16 6.10
C MET A 53 -7.12 0.06 6.93
N GLN A 54 -6.66 1.16 7.53
CA GLN A 54 -5.49 1.20 8.41
C GLN A 54 -5.67 0.34 9.65
N LYS A 55 -6.88 0.36 10.23
CA LYS A 55 -7.23 -0.53 11.35
C LYS A 55 -7.13 -2.00 10.94
N TYR A 56 -7.75 -2.38 9.82
CA TYR A 56 -7.67 -3.75 9.31
C TYR A 56 -6.23 -4.18 8.99
N ALA A 57 -5.44 -3.29 8.39
CA ALA A 57 -4.02 -3.52 8.15
C ALA A 57 -3.24 -3.79 9.44
N SER A 58 -3.49 -2.99 10.47
CA SER A 58 -2.84 -3.12 11.78
C SER A 58 -3.24 -4.44 12.46
N GLU A 59 -4.52 -4.82 12.41
CA GLU A 59 -5.03 -6.08 12.97
C GLU A 59 -4.45 -7.31 12.26
N ASN A 60 -4.18 -7.21 10.95
CA ASN A 60 -3.63 -8.29 10.14
C ASN A 60 -2.11 -8.21 9.94
N HIS A 61 -1.42 -7.31 10.66
CA HIS A 61 0.03 -7.11 10.57
C HIS A 61 0.53 -6.86 9.14
N LEU A 62 -0.26 -6.15 8.34
CA LEU A 62 0.05 -5.82 6.95
C LEU A 62 0.86 -4.52 6.90
N ALA A 63 2.03 -4.57 6.27
CA ALA A 63 2.84 -3.38 6.00
C ALA A 63 2.28 -2.61 4.81
N VAL A 64 1.33 -1.72 5.07
CA VAL A 64 0.72 -0.85 4.05
C VAL A 64 0.69 0.60 4.51
N GLU A 65 0.91 1.50 3.57
CA GLU A 65 0.70 2.94 3.74
C GLU A 65 -0.53 3.34 2.92
N ILE A 66 -1.49 4.03 3.55
CA ILE A 66 -2.76 4.36 2.90
C ILE A 66 -2.98 5.85 3.04
N ASN A 67 -2.92 6.55 1.90
CA ASN A 67 -3.07 8.00 1.82
C ASN A 67 -4.29 8.34 0.96
N ALA A 68 -5.05 9.36 1.37
CA ALA A 68 -6.20 9.86 0.61
C ALA A 68 -5.92 11.29 0.13
N ILE A 69 -6.11 11.51 -1.17
CA ILE A 69 -5.86 12.80 -1.82
C ILE A 69 -7.02 13.18 -2.75
N SER A 70 -7.05 14.47 -3.12
CA SER A 70 -7.88 14.95 -4.22
C SER A 70 -7.36 14.44 -5.57
N ILE A 71 -8.25 14.37 -6.57
CA ILE A 71 -7.86 14.13 -7.96
C ILE A 71 -6.94 15.20 -8.54
N ASN A 72 -7.01 16.42 -8.02
CA ASN A 72 -6.14 17.50 -8.46
C ASN A 72 -4.71 17.34 -7.93
N GLU A 73 -4.54 16.61 -6.83
CA GLU A 73 -3.24 16.34 -6.20
C GLU A 73 -2.62 15.03 -6.72
N LEU A 74 -3.35 14.29 -7.58
CA LEU A 74 -2.91 12.98 -8.05
C LEU A 74 -1.52 13.04 -8.68
N GLU A 75 -1.31 13.98 -9.61
CA GLU A 75 -0.08 14.14 -10.38
C GLU A 75 1.16 14.37 -9.50
N ASP A 76 1.01 15.01 -8.35
CA ASP A 76 2.10 15.27 -7.42
C ASP A 76 2.47 14.02 -6.58
N HIS A 77 1.54 13.09 -6.42
CA HIS A 77 1.66 11.93 -5.53
C HIS A 77 1.78 10.57 -6.27
N ILE A 78 1.56 10.52 -7.59
CA ILE A 78 1.62 9.27 -8.38
C ILE A 78 2.97 8.56 -8.31
N HIS A 79 4.08 9.29 -8.15
CA HIS A 79 5.42 8.72 -8.18
C HIS A 79 5.78 7.93 -6.92
N HIS A 80 4.94 7.99 -5.90
CA HIS A 80 5.20 7.38 -4.59
C HIS A 80 4.15 6.35 -4.20
N CYS A 81 3.36 5.81 -5.14
CA CYS A 81 2.37 4.77 -4.86
C CYS A 81 2.59 3.50 -5.70
N ASP A 82 2.17 2.36 -5.14
CA ASP A 82 2.20 1.06 -5.81
C ASP A 82 0.86 0.73 -6.45
N CYS A 83 -0.24 1.31 -5.95
CA CYS A 83 -1.56 1.18 -6.56
C CYS A 83 -2.43 2.41 -6.28
N CYS A 84 -3.35 2.69 -7.20
CA CYS A 84 -4.31 3.80 -7.08
C CYS A 84 -5.75 3.27 -7.03
N LEU A 85 -6.49 3.66 -5.99
CA LEU A 85 -7.91 3.39 -5.84
C LEU A 85 -8.74 4.64 -6.07
N LEU A 86 -9.74 4.54 -6.95
CA LEU A 86 -10.65 5.64 -7.27
C LEU A 86 -11.98 5.48 -6.55
N GLY A 87 -12.43 6.56 -5.91
CA GLY A 87 -13.78 6.62 -5.37
C GLY A 87 -14.84 6.46 -6.48
N PRO A 88 -16.00 5.83 -6.18
CA PRO A 88 -17.03 5.55 -7.19
C PRO A 88 -17.63 6.81 -7.82
N GLN A 89 -17.54 7.96 -7.12
CA GLN A 89 -18.02 9.26 -7.61
C GLN A 89 -17.25 9.79 -8.81
N ILE A 90 -15.97 9.41 -8.96
CA ILE A 90 -15.07 9.90 -10.01
C ILE A 90 -14.69 8.79 -11.01
N LYS A 91 -15.46 7.70 -11.06
CA LYS A 91 -15.22 6.56 -11.95
C LYS A 91 -15.05 6.94 -13.44
N TYR A 92 -15.65 8.05 -13.87
CA TYR A 92 -15.56 8.53 -15.25
C TYR A 92 -14.16 8.99 -15.63
N LYS A 93 -13.31 9.31 -14.64
CA LYS A 93 -11.90 9.68 -14.82
C LYS A 93 -10.94 8.48 -14.78
N LEU A 94 -11.45 7.25 -14.66
CA LEU A 94 -10.63 6.04 -14.64
C LEU A 94 -9.71 5.99 -15.86
N SER A 95 -10.26 6.11 -17.07
CA SER A 95 -9.48 6.02 -18.31
C SER A 95 -8.40 7.11 -18.40
N ASP A 96 -8.73 8.35 -18.03
CA ASP A 96 -7.76 9.46 -18.03
C ASP A 96 -6.59 9.20 -17.06
N ILE A 97 -6.86 8.54 -15.93
CA ILE A 97 -5.87 8.24 -14.90
C ILE A 97 -5.05 7.01 -15.26
N GLU A 98 -5.70 5.98 -15.82
CA GLU A 98 -5.03 4.81 -16.35
C GLU A 98 -4.04 5.20 -17.44
N GLU A 99 -4.38 6.11 -18.35
CA GLU A 99 -3.45 6.61 -19.37
C GLU A 99 -2.22 7.31 -18.74
N LYS A 100 -2.40 8.07 -17.66
CA LYS A 100 -1.32 8.74 -16.93
C LYS A 100 -0.44 7.78 -16.14
N LEU A 101 -1.03 6.71 -15.58
CA LEU A 101 -0.35 5.75 -14.70
C LEU A 101 0.22 4.53 -15.44
N SER A 102 -0.28 4.22 -16.64
CA SER A 102 0.26 3.20 -17.54
C SER A 102 1.78 3.28 -17.76
N PRO A 103 2.39 4.46 -18.06
CA PRO A 103 3.85 4.54 -18.22
C PRO A 103 4.63 4.26 -16.92
N LEU A 104 3.98 4.33 -15.77
CA LEU A 104 4.57 4.05 -14.44
C LEU A 104 4.30 2.60 -13.98
N ASN A 105 3.55 1.81 -14.76
CA ASN A 105 3.07 0.46 -14.37
C ASN A 105 2.30 0.44 -13.04
N ILE A 106 1.59 1.52 -12.70
CA ILE A 106 0.79 1.59 -11.48
C ILE A 106 -0.64 1.16 -11.80
N PRO A 107 -1.16 0.06 -11.20
CA PRO A 107 -2.53 -0.37 -11.39
C PRO A 107 -3.51 0.64 -10.77
N VAL A 108 -4.63 0.81 -11.47
CA VAL A 108 -5.73 1.69 -11.07
C VAL A 108 -7.01 0.88 -11.03
N ALA A 109 -7.80 1.03 -9.98
CA ALA A 109 -9.14 0.44 -9.94
C ALA A 109 -10.14 1.34 -9.25
N VAL A 110 -11.41 1.19 -9.62
CA VAL A 110 -12.52 1.85 -8.93
C VAL A 110 -12.97 1.02 -7.74
N ILE A 111 -13.11 1.66 -6.58
CA ILE A 111 -13.67 1.04 -5.39
C ILE A 111 -15.13 0.67 -5.65
N ASN A 112 -15.52 -0.55 -5.28
CA ASN A 112 -16.90 -0.98 -5.37
C ASN A 112 -17.83 -0.03 -4.60
N THR A 113 -18.90 0.43 -5.25
CA THR A 113 -19.85 1.39 -4.67
C THR A 113 -20.47 0.89 -3.36
N MET A 114 -20.73 -0.42 -3.24
CA MET A 114 -21.29 -1.02 -2.03
C MET A 114 -20.27 -1.03 -0.90
N ASP A 115 -19.03 -1.46 -1.18
CA ASP A 115 -17.97 -1.50 -0.16
C ASP A 115 -17.60 -0.08 0.32
N TYR A 116 -17.62 0.91 -0.59
CA TYR A 116 -17.44 2.32 -0.23
C TYR A 116 -18.61 2.83 0.64
N GLY A 117 -19.86 2.56 0.24
CA GLY A 117 -21.04 3.01 0.99
C GLY A 117 -21.18 2.35 2.37
N MET A 118 -20.76 1.09 2.49
CA MET A 118 -20.75 0.32 3.75
C MET A 118 -19.45 0.50 4.55
N MET A 119 -18.49 1.28 4.06
CA MET A 119 -17.21 1.56 4.73
C MET A 119 -16.39 0.31 5.05
N ARG A 120 -16.41 -0.67 4.12
CA ARG A 120 -15.73 -1.96 4.25
C ARG A 120 -14.25 -1.87 3.93
N GLY A 121 -13.50 -1.24 4.83
CA GLY A 121 -12.04 -1.06 4.68
C GLY A 121 -11.26 -2.38 4.54
N ASP A 122 -11.79 -3.48 5.07
CA ASP A 122 -11.29 -4.85 4.87
C ASP A 122 -11.30 -5.23 3.38
N LYS A 123 -12.47 -5.15 2.73
CA LYS A 123 -12.63 -5.54 1.31
C LYS A 123 -11.89 -4.60 0.37
N VAL A 124 -11.90 -3.31 0.67
CA VAL A 124 -11.19 -2.31 -0.13
C VAL A 124 -9.67 -2.55 -0.05
N LEU A 125 -9.14 -2.87 1.13
CA LEU A 125 -7.71 -3.17 1.27
C LEU A 125 -7.34 -4.48 0.56
N GLU A 126 -8.13 -5.55 0.74
CA GLU A 126 -7.91 -6.82 0.04
C GLU A 126 -7.89 -6.64 -1.48
N SER A 127 -8.82 -5.84 -2.01
CA SER A 127 -8.88 -5.54 -3.44
C SER A 127 -7.63 -4.81 -3.92
N ALA A 128 -7.14 -3.83 -3.15
CA ALA A 128 -5.89 -3.12 -3.45
C ALA A 128 -4.66 -4.04 -3.41
N LEU A 129 -4.62 -4.97 -2.46
CA LEU A 129 -3.50 -5.90 -2.31
C LEU A 129 -3.45 -6.96 -3.41
N ALA A 130 -4.60 -7.30 -3.99
CA ALA A 130 -4.76 -8.29 -5.06
C ALA A 130 -4.40 -7.76 -6.46
N MET A 131 -4.14 -6.46 -6.60
CA MET A 131 -3.54 -5.85 -7.80
C MET A 131 -2.03 -6.04 -7.81
#